data_AF-A0AAP8E2Z3-F1
#
_entry.id   AF-A0AAP8E2Z3-F1
#
_cell.length_a   1.000
_cell.length_b   1.000
_cell.length_c   1.000
_cell.angle_alpha   90.00
_cell.angle_beta   90.00
_cell.angle_gamma   90.00
#
_symmetry.space_group_name_H-M   'P 1'
#
loop_
_entity.id
_entity.type
_entity.pdbx_description
1 polymer ?
#
loop_
_entity_poly.entity_id
_entity_poly.type
_entity_poly.pdbx_seq_one_letter_code
_entity_poly.pdbx_strand_id
1 'polypeptide(L)' 'MTLKAARVNAGLTAKEVGEIVKKHYQTILSYEKDSENIPTGLLIELSEIYHYPMDFIFLGKNIRFKQYERKS' A
#
# COMPACT_ATOMS: atom_id res chain seq x y z
N MET A 1 -4.14 -7.69 -3.66
CA MET A 1 -3.19 -6.72 -4.29
C MET A 1 -2.39 -5.98 -3.21
N THR A 2 -1.34 -5.25 -3.55
CA THR A 2 -0.59 -4.44 -2.55
C THR A 2 -1.28 -3.07 -2.32
N LEU A 3 -0.97 -2.39 -1.21
CA LEU A 3 -1.47 -1.03 -0.93
C LEU A 3 -1.15 -0.04 -2.07
N LYS A 4 0.07 -0.12 -2.62
CA LYS A 4 0.47 0.72 -3.76
C LYS A 4 -0.39 0.46 -5.00
N ALA A 5 -0.65 -0.80 -5.29
CA ALA A 5 -1.49 -1.17 -6.43
C ALA A 5 -2.93 -0.70 -6.25
N ALA A 6 -3.50 -0.86 -5.05
CA ALA A 6 -4.84 -0.37 -4.73
C ALA A 6 -4.93 1.15 -4.91
N ARG A 7 -3.97 1.91 -4.39
CA ARG A 7 -3.91 3.36 -4.57
C ARG A 7 -3.85 3.78 -6.04
N VAL A 8 -2.95 3.16 -6.82
CA VAL A 8 -2.77 3.49 -8.24
C VAL A 8 -4.03 3.13 -9.03
N ASN A 9 -4.68 2.01 -8.74
CA ASN A 9 -5.94 1.61 -9.37
C ASN A 9 -7.09 2.59 -9.03
N ALA A 10 -7.07 3.18 -7.83
CA ALA A 10 -7.99 4.25 -7.43
C ALA A 10 -7.66 5.62 -8.05
N GLY A 11 -6.58 5.72 -8.85
CA GLY A 11 -6.19 6.97 -9.51
C GLY A 11 -5.56 8.01 -8.58
N LEU A 12 -5.14 7.62 -7.38
CA LEU A 12 -4.66 8.55 -6.35
C LEU A 12 -3.12 8.59 -6.26
N THR A 13 -2.58 9.75 -5.93
CA THR A 13 -1.19 9.93 -5.52
C THR A 13 -1.03 9.71 -4.01
N ALA A 14 0.17 9.34 -3.55
CA ALA A 14 0.43 9.21 -2.12
C ALA A 14 0.26 10.52 -1.34
N LYS A 15 0.38 11.67 -2.04
CA LYS A 15 0.18 13.00 -1.46
C LYS A 15 -1.30 13.25 -1.17
N GLU A 16 -2.17 13.00 -2.15
CA GLU A 16 -3.63 13.13 -1.97
C GLU A 16 -4.13 12.20 -0.86
N VAL A 17 -3.67 10.95 -0.83
CA VAL A 17 -4.02 10.02 0.25
C VAL A 17 -3.59 10.56 1.61
N GLY A 18 -2.34 11.03 1.72
CA GLY A 18 -1.84 11.63 2.96
C GLY A 18 -2.70 12.82 3.43
N GLU A 19 -3.12 13.68 2.50
CA GLU A 19 -4.02 14.80 2.81
C GLU A 19 -5.38 14.31 3.34
N ILE A 20 -5.98 13.29 2.71
CA ILE A 20 -7.27 12.70 3.12
C ILE A 20 -7.20 12.11 4.54
N VAL A 21 -6.18 11.27 4.81
CA VAL A 21 -6.03 10.57 6.11
C VAL A 21 -5.25 11.38 7.14
N LYS A 22 -4.95 12.66 6.84
CA LYS A 22 -4.20 13.59 7.71
C LYS A 22 -2.84 13.02 8.15
N LYS A 23 -2.11 12.41 7.21
CA LYS A 23 -0.75 11.90 7.39
C LYS A 23 0.20 12.51 6.37
N HIS A 24 1.49 12.52 6.68
CA HIS A 24 2.49 12.89 5.70
C HIS A 24 2.56 11.84 4.58
N TYR A 25 2.74 12.26 3.32
CA TYR A 25 2.77 11.34 2.18
C TYR A 25 3.84 10.24 2.32
N GLN A 26 4.96 10.53 2.99
CA GLN A 26 6.01 9.54 3.25
C GLN A 26 5.55 8.42 4.18
N THR A 27 4.59 8.68 5.09
CA THR A 27 3.97 7.63 5.90
C THR A 27 3.22 6.64 5.02
N ILE A 28 2.48 7.12 4.01
CA ILE A 28 1.79 6.27 3.04
C ILE A 28 2.81 5.44 2.23
N LEU A 29 3.86 6.08 1.72
CA LEU A 29 4.94 5.38 0.99
C LEU A 29 5.67 4.35 1.85
N SER A 30 5.84 4.62 3.14
CA SER A 30 6.45 3.67 4.09
C SER A 30 5.58 2.42 4.23
N TYR A 31 4.27 2.57 4.40
CA TYR A 31 3.36 1.43 4.49
C TYR A 31 3.19 0.69 3.16
N GLU A 32 3.28 1.39 2.03
CA GLU A 32 3.35 0.74 0.72
C GLU A 32 4.59 -0.12 0.56
N LYS A 33 5.71 0.24 1.19
CA LYS A 33 6.93 -0.56 1.18
C LYS A 33 6.87 -1.71 2.19
N ASP A 34 6.36 -1.43 3.38
CA ASP A 34 6.28 -2.35 4.49
C ASP A 34 5.04 -2.07 5.35
N SER A 35 4.04 -2.94 5.21
CA SER A 35 2.76 -2.83 5.91
C SER A 35 2.65 -3.80 7.09
N GLU A 36 3.75 -4.42 7.53
CA GLU A 36 3.75 -5.40 8.63
C GLU A 36 3.11 -4.83 9.91
N ASN A 37 3.32 -3.54 10.17
CA ASN A 37 2.82 -2.86 11.37
C ASN A 37 1.88 -1.68 11.04
N ILE A 38 1.11 -1.77 9.95
CA ILE A 38 0.10 -0.73 9.66
C ILE A 38 -1.01 -0.78 10.73
N PRO A 39 -1.40 0.35 11.33
CA PRO A 39 -2.54 0.39 12.24
C PRO A 39 -3.83 -0.01 11.52
N THR A 40 -4.63 -0.89 12.13
CA THR A 40 -5.88 -1.39 11.54
C THR A 40 -6.83 -0.27 11.14
N GLY A 41 -6.95 0.79 11.97
CA GLY A 41 -7.79 1.95 11.63
C GLY A 41 -7.35 2.63 10.33
N LEU A 42 -6.04 2.82 10.12
CA LEU A 42 -5.52 3.37 8.88
C LEU A 42 -5.77 2.42 7.70
N LEU A 43 -5.62 1.10 7.89
CA LEU A 43 -5.91 0.14 6.83
C LEU A 43 -7.38 0.18 6.38
N ILE A 44 -8.32 0.36 7.31
CA ILE A 44 -9.75 0.53 7.00
C ILE A 44 -9.96 1.81 6.19
N GLU A 45 -9.44 2.95 6.64
CA GLU A 45 -9.54 4.22 5.90
C GLU A 45 -8.98 4.10 4.48
N LEU A 46 -7.81 3.46 4.33
CA LEU A 46 -7.21 3.25 3.01
C LEU A 46 -8.06 2.32 2.12
N SER A 47 -8.66 1.28 2.69
CA SER A 47 -9.58 0.37 1.97
C SER A 47 -10.80 1.11 1.42
N GLU A 48 -11.38 2.02 2.22
CA GLU A 48 -12.52 2.84 1.81
C GLU A 48 -12.15 3.81 0.69
N ILE A 49 -11.03 4.54 0.84
CA ILE A 49 -10.54 5.51 -0.14
C ILE A 49 -10.16 4.84 -1.47
N TYR A 50 -9.57 3.65 -1.41
CA TYR A 50 -9.20 2.90 -2.60
C TYR A 50 -10.36 2.14 -3.24
N HIS A 51 -11.55 2.19 -2.63
CA HIS A 51 -12.73 1.42 -3.03
C HIS A 51 -12.41 -0.08 -3.23
N TYR A 52 -11.61 -0.63 -2.32
CA TYR A 52 -11.11 -2.00 -2.43
C TYR A 52 -11.11 -2.70 -1.06
N PRO A 53 -11.72 -3.89 -0.91
CA PRO A 53 -11.90 -4.49 0.41
C PRO A 53 -10.57 -4.90 1.06
N MET A 54 -10.41 -4.59 2.35
CA MET A 54 -9.17 -4.80 3.10
C MET A 54 -8.68 -6.24 3.11
N ASP A 55 -9.59 -7.22 3.13
CA ASP A 55 -9.27 -8.65 3.16
C ASP A 55 -8.50 -9.13 1.92
N PHE A 56 -8.57 -8.35 0.83
CA PHE A 56 -7.85 -8.66 -0.40
C PHE A 56 -6.56 -7.83 -0.55
N ILE A 57 -6.18 -7.04 0.45
CA ILE A 57 -4.92 -6.29 0.49
C ILE A 57 -3.85 -7.17 1.14
N PHE A 58 -2.79 -7.48 0.39
CA PHE A 58 -1.64 -8.22 0.91
C PHE A 58 -0.77 -7.31 1.78
N LEU A 59 -0.67 -7.66 3.06
CA LEU A 59 0.15 -6.96 4.04
C LEU A 59 1.51 -7.63 4.22
N GLY A 60 2.50 -6.82 4.62
CA GLY A 60 3.88 -7.24 4.87
C GLY A 60 4.91 -6.48 4.03
N LYS A 61 6.14 -6.99 4.02
CA LYS A 61 7.26 -6.39 3.28
C LYS A 61 7.12 -6.68 1.79
N ASN A 62 7.24 -5.63 0.98
CA ASN A 62 7.42 -5.79 -0.46
C ASN A 62 8.81 -6.38 -0.74
N ILE A 63 8.89 -7.71 -0.75
CA ILE A 63 10.08 -8.44 -1.19
C ILE A 63 10.14 -8.37 -2.72
N ARG A 64 11.17 -7.69 -3.24
CA ARG A 64 11.48 -7.75 -4.66
C ARG A 64 12.07 -9.12 -4.91
N PHE A 65 11.29 -10.05 -5.47
CA PHE A 65 11.82 -11.33 -5.94
C PHE A 65 12.91 -11.03 -6.97
N LYS A 66 14.18 -11.22 -6.59
CA LYS A 66 15.27 -11.27 -7.54
C LYS A 66 15.09 -12.58 -8.30
N GLN A 67 14.69 -12.51 -9.56
CA GLN A 67 14.79 -13.66 -10.44
C GLN A 67 16.28 -14.01 -10.51
N TYR A 68 16.66 -15.16 -9.96
CA TYR A 68 17.97 -15.73 -10.25
C TYR A 68 17.90 -16.19 -11.70
N GLU A 69 18.66 -15.54 -12.58
CA GLU A 69 18.80 -16.00 -13.96
C GLU A 69 19.32 -17.44 -13.93
N ARG A 70 18.49 -18.37 -14.41
CA ARG A 70 18.97 -19.70 -14.75
C ARG A 70 19.94 -19.51 -15.90
N LYS A 71 21.25 -19.50 -15.60
CA LYS A 71 22.27 -19.71 -16.63
C LYS A 71 22.03 -21.10 -17.22
N SER A 72 21.51 -21.12 -18.45
CA SER A 72 21.53 -22.28 -19.34
C SER A 72 22.95 -22.58 -19.81
#